data_AF-A0A0C3Q157-F1
#
_entry.id   AF-A0A0C3Q157-F1
#
_cell.length_a   1.000
_cell.length_b   1.000
_cell.length_c   1.000
_cell.angle_alpha   90.00
_cell.angle_beta   90.00
_cell.angle_gamma   90.00
#
_symmetry.space_group_name_H-M   'P 1'
#
loop_
_entity.id
_entity.type
_entity.pdbx_description
1 polymer ?
#
loop_
_entity_poly.entity_id
_entity_poly.type
_entity_poly.pdbx_seq_one_letter_code
_entity_poly.pdbx_strand_id
1 'polypeptide(L)'
;LRRLKTFLGFSKGYNLIQSCGFLAVFQFVPAIRYKYISIHRLNGFVVYTLLSLAIVGALMIARRAMGGVPSSQAAIVVMAALSTTSACLAWYNIRFRRRIDLHRRWNIRTAFYV
;
A
#
# COMPACT_ATOMS: atom_id res chain seq x y z
N LEU A 1 19.76 -22.05 5.89
CA LEU A 1 18.87 -21.15 6.69
C LEU A 1 18.68 -19.74 6.12
N ARG A 2 19.72 -19.00 5.72
CA ARG A 2 19.61 -17.59 5.25
C ARG A 2 18.85 -17.43 3.90
N ARG A 3 19.04 -18.35 2.95
CA ARG A 3 18.26 -18.42 1.68
C ARG A 3 16.76 -18.67 1.92
N LEU A 4 16.44 -19.60 2.83
CA LEU A 4 15.05 -19.95 3.17
C LEU A 4 14.29 -18.78 3.82
N LYS A 5 14.92 -18.06 4.75
CA LYS A 5 14.33 -16.84 5.35
C LYS A 5 14.08 -15.73 4.32
N THR A 6 14.95 -15.62 3.31
CA THR A 6 14.81 -14.61 2.25
C THR A 6 13.70 -15.00 1.26
N PHE A 7 13.60 -16.28 0.91
CA PHE A 7 12.52 -16.82 0.07
C PHE A 7 11.15 -16.74 0.76
N LEU A 8 11.09 -17.08 2.06
CA LEU A 8 9.90 -16.92 2.88
C LEU A 8 9.52 -15.44 3.07
N GLY A 9 10.50 -14.54 3.22
CA GLY A 9 10.26 -13.10 3.28
C GLY A 9 9.72 -12.52 1.97
N PHE A 10 10.25 -12.99 0.83
CA PHE A 10 9.78 -12.65 -0.50
C PHE A 10 8.35 -13.14 -0.75
N SER A 11 8.09 -14.42 -0.49
CA SER A 11 6.75 -15.02 -0.63
C SER A 11 5.71 -14.31 0.25
N LYS A 12 6.06 -14.02 1.51
CA LYS A 12 5.16 -13.29 2.42
C LYS A 12 4.89 -11.85 1.96
N GLY A 13 5.91 -11.10 1.54
CA GLY A 13 5.74 -9.73 1.04
C GLY A 13 4.89 -9.65 -0.23
N TYR A 14 5.12 -10.56 -1.17
CA TYR A 14 4.33 -10.70 -2.40
C TYR A 14 2.85 -11.02 -2.10
N ASN A 15 2.57 -11.92 -1.16
CA ASN A 15 1.19 -12.26 -0.80
C ASN A 15 0.45 -11.08 -0.16
N LEU A 16 1.16 -10.20 0.56
CA LEU A 16 0.59 -9.00 1.17
C LEU A 16 0.19 -7.96 0.12
N ILE A 17 1.05 -7.70 -0.88
CA ILE A 17 0.71 -6.75 -1.96
C ILE A 17 -0.45 -7.25 -2.82
N GLN A 18 -0.50 -8.56 -3.12
CA GLN A 18 -1.60 -9.12 -3.90
C GLN A 18 -2.93 -9.08 -3.14
N SER A 19 -2.92 -9.42 -1.85
CA SER A 19 -4.11 -9.30 -0.99
C SER A 19 -4.54 -7.85 -0.82
N CYS A 20 -3.59 -6.91 -0.70
CA CYS A 20 -3.85 -5.48 -0.64
C CYS A 20 -4.53 -4.98 -1.91
N GLY A 21 -4.00 -5.31 -3.08
CA GLY A 21 -4.55 -4.92 -4.37
C GLY A 21 -5.99 -5.42 -4.55
N PHE A 22 -6.24 -6.70 -4.23
CA PHE A 22 -7.59 -7.27 -4.28
C PHE A 22 -8.59 -6.52 -3.40
N LEU A 23 -8.24 -6.26 -2.13
CA LEU A 23 -9.11 -5.53 -1.21
C LEU A 23 -9.28 -4.05 -1.55
N ALA A 24 -8.27 -3.44 -2.17
CA ALA A 24 -8.30 -2.05 -2.60
C ALA A 24 -9.32 -1.79 -3.71
N VAL A 25 -9.62 -2.78 -4.58
CA VAL A 25 -10.68 -2.65 -5.59
C VAL A 25 -12.02 -2.27 -4.96
N PHE A 26 -12.37 -2.92 -3.83
CA PHE A 26 -13.61 -2.63 -3.10
C PHE A 26 -13.63 -1.23 -2.47
N GLN A 27 -12.49 -0.57 -2.27
CA GLN A 27 -12.44 0.82 -1.80
C GLN A 27 -12.93 1.81 -2.87
N PHE A 28 -12.79 1.47 -4.14
CA PHE A 28 -13.18 2.34 -5.25
C PHE A 28 -14.64 2.16 -5.70
N VAL A 29 -15.31 1.10 -5.25
CA VAL A 29 -16.72 0.84 -5.58
C VAL A 29 -17.65 1.81 -4.83
N PRO A 30 -18.32 2.76 -5.51
CA PRO A 30 -19.12 3.78 -4.83
C PRO A 30 -20.31 3.16 -4.07
N ALA A 31 -20.91 2.10 -4.61
CA ALA A 31 -22.04 1.40 -3.99
C ALA A 31 -21.72 0.90 -2.58
N ILE A 32 -20.49 0.43 -2.33
CA ILE A 32 -20.05 -0.05 -1.02
C ILE A 32 -19.95 1.12 -0.03
N ARG A 33 -19.41 2.28 -0.45
CA ARG A 33 -19.34 3.46 0.41
C ARG A 33 -20.71 4.01 0.79
N TYR A 34 -21.66 4.02 -0.15
CA TYR A 34 -23.00 4.58 0.08
C TYR A 34 -23.93 3.64 0.86
N LYS A 35 -23.88 2.32 0.61
CA LYS A 35 -24.77 1.34 1.27
C LYS A 35 -24.15 0.68 2.51
N TYR A 36 -22.83 0.53 2.54
CA TYR A 36 -22.11 -0.26 3.54
C TYR A 36 -20.91 0.51 4.12
N ILE A 37 -21.15 1.71 4.64
CA ILE A 37 -20.07 2.60 5.10
C ILE A 37 -19.18 2.00 6.19
N SER A 38 -19.74 1.22 7.12
CA SER A 38 -18.97 0.55 8.19
C SER A 38 -18.00 -0.48 7.61
N ILE A 39 -18.46 -1.26 6.61
CA ILE A 39 -17.62 -2.24 5.90
C ILE A 39 -16.54 -1.52 5.10
N HIS A 40 -16.89 -0.43 4.40
CA HIS A 40 -15.91 0.39 3.67
C HIS A 40 -14.81 0.91 4.59
N ARG A 41 -15.17 1.42 5.77
CA ARG A 41 -14.22 1.91 6.78
C ARG A 41 -13.34 0.78 7.31
N LEU A 42 -13.92 -0.35 7.70
CA LEU A 42 -13.17 -1.51 8.19
C LEU A 42 -12.18 -2.02 7.15
N ASN A 43 -12.65 -2.23 5.92
CA ASN A 43 -11.79 -2.62 4.80
C ASN A 43 -10.69 -1.57 4.55
N GLY A 44 -10.99 -0.29 4.74
CA GLY A 44 -9.99 0.79 4.64
C GLY A 44 -8.85 0.60 5.64
N PHE A 45 -9.14 0.31 6.91
CA PHE A 45 -8.11 -0.01 7.91
C PHE A 45 -7.26 -1.20 7.49
N VAL A 46 -7.90 -2.28 7.02
CA VAL A 46 -7.20 -3.50 6.56
C VAL A 46 -6.27 -3.18 5.38
N VAL A 47 -6.76 -2.46 4.37
CA VAL A 47 -5.96 -2.06 3.20
C VAL A 47 -4.75 -1.20 3.61
N TYR A 48 -4.93 -0.21 4.48
CA TYR A 48 -3.82 0.63 4.95
C TYR A 48 -2.78 -0.16 5.74
N THR A 49 -3.19 -1.13 6.56
CA THR A 49 -2.27 -2.03 7.28
C THR A 49 -1.50 -2.90 6.30
N LEU A 50 -2.19 -3.56 5.35
CA LEU A 50 -1.54 -4.42 4.36
C LEU A 50 -0.58 -3.63 3.46
N LEU A 51 -0.98 -2.44 3.02
CA LEU A 51 -0.14 -1.52 2.26
C LEU A 51 1.15 -1.17 3.03
N SER A 52 1.02 -0.81 4.30
CA SER A 52 2.19 -0.45 5.13
C SER A 52 3.16 -1.62 5.26
N LEU A 53 2.63 -2.84 5.51
CA LEU A 53 3.45 -4.05 5.59
C LEU A 53 4.09 -4.41 4.24
N ALA A 54 3.38 -4.22 3.13
CA ALA A 54 3.89 -4.45 1.79
C ALA A 54 5.05 -3.50 1.46
N ILE A 55 4.91 -2.20 1.76
CA ILE A 55 5.98 -1.21 1.56
C ILE A 55 7.21 -1.55 2.40
N VAL A 56 7.03 -1.85 3.69
CA VAL A 56 8.14 -2.26 4.58
C VAL A 56 8.80 -3.53 4.05
N GLY A 57 8.00 -4.53 3.66
CA GLY A 57 8.48 -5.77 3.06
C GLY A 57 9.31 -5.52 1.81
N ALA A 58 8.82 -4.69 0.88
CA ALA A 58 9.51 -4.32 -0.34
C ALA A 58 10.87 -3.65 -0.07
N LEU A 59 10.93 -2.71 0.89
CA LEU A 59 12.17 -2.05 1.29
C LEU A 59 13.18 -3.03 1.94
N MET A 60 12.71 -3.98 2.75
CA MET A 60 13.58 -4.99 3.39
C MET A 60 14.23 -5.93 2.39
N ILE A 61 13.53 -6.26 1.29
CA ILE A 61 14.03 -7.18 0.26
C ILE A 61 14.69 -6.46 -0.93
N ALA A 62 14.52 -5.14 -1.06
CA ALA A 62 14.98 -4.33 -2.19
C ALA A 62 16.43 -4.62 -2.61
N ARG A 63 17.35 -4.66 -1.62
CA ARG A 63 18.79 -4.90 -1.88
C ARG A 63 19.11 -6.33 -2.34
N ARG A 64 18.22 -7.30 -2.10
CA ARG A 64 18.45 -8.73 -2.36
C ARG A 64 17.68 -9.25 -3.57
N ALA A 65 16.45 -8.79 -3.77
CA ALA A 65 15.57 -9.27 -4.82
C ALA A 65 15.79 -8.56 -6.16
N MET A 66 16.23 -7.29 -6.14
CA MET A 66 16.21 -6.41 -7.32
C MET A 66 17.60 -6.18 -7.92
N GLY A 67 18.47 -7.20 -7.82
CA GLY A 67 19.66 -7.35 -8.65
C GLY A 67 20.87 -6.46 -8.32
N GLY A 68 20.91 -5.76 -7.18
CA GLY A 68 22.08 -4.96 -6.78
C GLY A 68 22.31 -3.68 -7.58
N VAL A 69 21.65 -3.51 -8.74
CA VAL A 69 21.76 -2.34 -9.60
C VAL A 69 21.21 -1.10 -8.88
N PRO A 70 21.98 0.01 -8.79
CA PRO A 70 21.54 1.20 -8.07
C PRO A 70 20.22 1.80 -8.56
N SER A 71 19.96 1.76 -9.87
CA SER A 71 18.72 2.29 -10.46
C SER A 71 17.47 1.52 -10.00
N SER A 72 17.52 0.19 -9.95
CA SER A 72 16.41 -0.64 -9.45
C SER A 72 16.15 -0.41 -7.96
N GLN A 73 17.20 -0.23 -7.16
CA GLN A 73 17.05 0.09 -5.73
C GLN A 73 16.48 1.48 -5.51
N ALA A 74 16.95 2.47 -6.26
CA ALA A 74 16.43 3.84 -6.22
C ALA A 74 14.95 3.88 -6.60
N ALA A 75 14.54 3.15 -7.64
CA ALA A 75 13.14 3.07 -8.05
C ALA A 75 12.21 2.57 -6.93
N ILE A 76 12.61 1.53 -6.19
CA ILE A 76 11.82 1.00 -5.07
C ILE A 76 11.70 2.02 -3.94
N VAL A 77 12.80 2.70 -3.60
CA VAL A 77 12.79 3.73 -2.56
C VAL A 77 11.88 4.89 -2.96
N VAL A 78 11.94 5.33 -4.22
CA VAL A 78 11.07 6.39 -4.75
C VAL A 78 9.60 5.97 -4.71
N MET A 79 9.26 4.76 -5.19
CA MET A 79 7.88 4.26 -5.18
C MET A 79 7.35 4.09 -3.76
N ALA A 80 8.17 3.56 -2.84
CA ALA A 80 7.84 3.45 -1.42
C ALA A 80 7.56 4.82 -0.80
N ALA A 81 8.40 5.83 -1.09
CA ALA A 81 8.22 7.18 -0.59
C ALA A 81 6.93 7.83 -1.12
N LEU A 82 6.71 7.78 -2.44
CA LEU A 82 5.51 8.34 -3.08
C LEU A 82 4.22 7.67 -2.56
N SER A 83 4.22 6.34 -2.46
CA SER A 83 3.12 5.56 -1.91
C SER A 83 2.84 5.91 -0.46
N THR A 84 3.88 5.97 0.38
CA THR A 84 3.73 6.30 1.80
C THR A 84 3.23 7.72 1.99
N THR A 85 3.84 8.71 1.32
CA THR A 85 3.42 10.12 1.43
C THR A 85 1.99 10.32 0.97
N SER A 86 1.60 9.73 -0.17
CA SER A 86 0.22 9.83 -0.66
C SER A 86 -0.78 9.15 0.28
N ALA A 87 -0.46 7.97 0.81
CA ALA A 87 -1.30 7.27 1.78
C ALA A 87 -1.45 8.09 3.07
N CYS A 88 -0.36 8.62 3.61
CA CYS A 88 -0.39 9.50 4.78
C CYS A 88 -1.25 10.75 4.55
N LEU A 89 -1.15 11.38 3.38
CA LEU A 89 -1.97 12.54 3.03
C LEU A 89 -3.45 12.16 2.88
N ALA A 90 -3.76 11.02 2.27
CA ALA A 90 -5.13 10.51 2.19
C ALA A 90 -5.72 10.26 3.57
N TRP A 91 -4.97 9.62 4.46
CA TRP A 91 -5.36 9.36 5.85
C TRP A 91 -5.54 10.64 6.66
N TYR A 92 -4.58 11.56 6.55
CA TYR A 92 -4.61 12.83 7.26
C TYR A 92 -5.85 13.66 6.86
N ASN A 93 -6.17 13.69 5.57
CA ASN A 93 -7.31 14.47 5.07
C ASN A 93 -8.66 13.91 5.53
N ILE A 94 -8.82 12.58 5.61
CA ILE A 94 -10.08 12.00 6.12
C ILE A 94 -10.18 12.12 7.64
N ARG A 95 -9.08 11.93 8.37
CA ARG A 95 -9.11 11.85 9.84
C ARG A 95 -9.11 13.22 10.52
N PHE A 96 -8.19 14.09 10.12
CA PHE A 96 -7.99 15.40 10.77
C PHE A 96 -8.70 16.53 10.04
N ARG A 97 -8.68 16.54 8.70
CA ARG A 97 -9.29 17.63 7.90
C ARG A 97 -10.74 17.37 7.51
N ARG A 98 -11.24 16.13 7.64
CA ARG A 98 -12.57 15.68 7.19
C ARG A 98 -12.88 16.03 5.72
N ARG A 99 -11.87 16.19 4.86
CA ARG A 99 -12.02 16.53 3.43
C ARG A 99 -12.02 15.27 2.56
N ILE A 100 -13.21 14.82 2.18
CA ILE A 100 -13.41 13.58 1.42
C ILE A 100 -12.87 13.71 -0.02
N ASP A 101 -12.97 14.89 -0.62
CA ASP A 101 -12.44 15.20 -1.95
C ASP A 101 -10.91 15.00 -2.01
N LEU A 102 -10.18 15.55 -1.03
CA LEU A 102 -8.73 15.38 -0.93
C LEU A 102 -8.36 13.94 -0.60
N HIS A 103 -9.07 13.30 0.34
CA HIS A 103 -8.87 11.89 0.64
C HIS A 103 -8.95 11.01 -0.61
N ARG A 104 -9.96 11.21 -1.46
CA ARG A 104 -10.13 10.47 -2.73
C ARG A 104 -8.99 10.75 -3.71
N ARG A 105 -8.62 12.01 -3.89
CA ARG A 105 -7.52 12.41 -4.79
C ARG A 105 -6.20 11.76 -4.38
N TRP A 106 -5.92 11.72 -3.08
CA TRP A 106 -4.71 11.08 -2.56
C TRP A 106 -4.76 9.55 -2.64
N ASN A 107 -5.91 8.90 -2.36
CA ASN A 107 -6.06 7.45 -2.52
C ASN A 107 -5.83 6.97 -3.96
N ILE A 108 -6.26 7.74 -4.97
CA ILE A 108 -5.99 7.39 -6.39
C ILE A 108 -4.49 7.47 -6.68
N ARG A 109 -3.78 8.47 -6.14
CA ARG A 109 -2.31 8.56 -6.28
C ARG A 109 -1.62 7.38 -5.59
N THR A 110 -2.06 7.01 -4.40
CA THR A 110 -1.53 5.83 -3.70
C THR A 110 -1.73 4.56 -4.52
N ALA A 111 -2.91 4.36 -5.10
CA ALA A 111 -3.18 3.20 -5.95
C ALA A 111 -2.34 3.17 -7.24
N PHE A 112 -1.83 4.31 -7.69
CA PHE A 112 -0.95 4.40 -8.86
C PHE A 112 0.53 4.15 -8.53
N TYR A 113 0.98 4.47 -7.31
CA TYR A 113 2.38 4.34 -6.89
C TYR A 113 2.74 2.97 -6.29
N VAL A 114 1.73 2.16 -5.96
CA VAL A 114 1.83 0.82 -5.34
C VAL A 114 1.79 -0.26 -6.39
#